data_AF-A0A2A2R1T6-F1
#
_entry.id   AF-A0A2A2R1T6-F1
#
_cell.length_a   1.000
_cell.length_b   1.000
_cell.length_c   1.000
_cell.angle_alpha   90.00
_cell.angle_beta   90.00
_cell.angle_gamma   90.00
#
_symmetry.space_group_name_H-M   'P 1'
#
loop_
_entity.id
_entity.type
_entity.pdbx_description
1 polymer ?
#
loop_
_entity_poly.entity_id
_entity_poly.type
_entity_poly.pdbx_seq_one_letter_code
_entity_poly.pdbx_strand_id
1 'polypeptide(L)'
;MLTIATIAAETDSNTLAFLRDHPKDWPKQVAVKEATEFKVIFEGKVMGSMTLPASGLADLIQVTDEGLLLGSASSRATVAPEKTDLWERVQAVRAAQIQAQAQATAESSAAAPAVPVILFPLPVNSQRAEWYATEIEKQVDPWLTQNPDHPQKAEVIAKKEAYLAEAARVRAGEARRGSRWYSASETVEWRGEFEAQDLLASVEEAGKKKDIEAVQALIFKLPNVNRTETHPRLIRAFESILNAIQAGISLEEERAALQKKKETLQQEVDRRIAELRARCKSFVVEGYSSKRSKDDVRGADNLYRPPGEYYTAYLHGPLAPYYPTEPALYRHPSVDEQNSMYADAGEIDRVKGSVDAATIALERVGDTVKKKQERLVEMIKGLQVPVAEAEEKALEVLKQAEAKPEAAELLFAEVKKAWPTSQALSRAALDQAVTALDAIPLALAAGKNGEAVQLHERVQRLMAYVVQDSPRRDKTEKAWEGLRPAIAKAKEDAPKGSLTSAGTTSGTAGEIPAAGQARREEATKKLDQAHAALMSFHLKEAYETYQEARAMWPQNPGLDWWRNLFYVAGGAGLIVAFLVWREIRNRWM
;
A
#
# COMPACT_ATOMS: atom_id res chain seq x y z
N MET A 1 -24.75 -37.84 42.73
CA MET A 1 -24.18 -37.15 43.91
C MET A 1 -23.27 -38.14 44.63
N LEU A 2 -21.98 -38.13 44.30
CA LEU A 2 -20.96 -38.86 45.05
C LEU A 2 -20.46 -37.93 46.15
N THR A 3 -20.60 -38.36 47.39
CA THR A 3 -20.33 -37.57 48.60
C THR A 3 -18.85 -37.29 48.76
N ILE A 4 -18.53 -36.01 49.03
CA ILE A 4 -17.20 -35.43 49.30
C ILE A 4 -16.40 -36.23 50.36
N ALA A 5 -17.06 -36.97 51.23
CA ALA A 5 -16.44 -37.81 52.25
C ALA A 5 -15.66 -39.03 51.68
N THR A 6 -15.98 -39.50 50.48
CA THR A 6 -15.32 -40.69 49.88
C THR A 6 -13.94 -40.36 49.32
N ILE A 7 -13.65 -39.08 49.04
CA ILE A 7 -12.35 -38.63 48.48
C ILE A 7 -11.28 -38.54 49.58
N ALA A 8 -11.66 -38.42 50.86
CA ALA A 8 -10.71 -38.18 51.95
C ALA A 8 -10.01 -39.45 52.49
N ALA A 9 -10.48 -40.66 52.15
CA ALA A 9 -9.91 -41.92 52.65
C ALA A 9 -8.97 -42.63 51.65
N GLU A 10 -8.99 -42.27 50.36
CA GLU A 10 -8.09 -42.80 49.33
C GLU A 10 -6.84 -41.92 49.08
N THR A 11 -6.65 -40.87 49.87
CA THR A 11 -5.64 -39.81 49.62
C THR A 11 -4.24 -40.08 50.20
N ASP A 12 -4.09 -41.02 51.13
CA ASP A 12 -2.81 -41.21 51.83
C ASP A 12 -1.78 -41.99 50.99
N SER A 13 -2.17 -43.05 50.27
CA SER A 13 -1.25 -43.72 49.33
C SER A 13 -1.03 -42.92 48.04
N ASN A 14 -1.85 -41.91 47.79
CA ASN A 14 -1.92 -41.22 46.51
C ASN A 14 -1.13 -39.91 46.46
N THR A 15 -0.66 -39.40 47.61
CA THR A 15 0.07 -38.11 47.65
C THR A 15 1.56 -38.25 47.33
N LEU A 16 2.24 -39.29 47.83
CA LEU A 16 3.62 -39.59 47.42
C LEU A 16 3.69 -40.03 45.95
N ALA A 17 2.71 -40.84 45.51
CA ALA A 17 2.58 -41.21 44.11
C ALA A 17 2.41 -39.97 43.22
N PHE A 18 1.52 -39.05 43.61
CA PHE A 18 1.33 -37.79 42.90
C PHE A 18 2.58 -36.92 42.85
N LEU A 19 3.27 -36.75 43.98
CA LEU A 19 4.52 -36.00 44.01
C LEU A 19 5.55 -36.62 43.08
N ARG A 20 5.73 -37.94 43.11
CA ARG A 20 6.65 -38.64 42.20
C ARG A 20 6.34 -38.34 40.72
N ASP A 21 5.07 -38.29 40.36
CA ASP A 21 4.63 -38.02 38.99
C ASP A 21 4.72 -36.52 38.61
N HIS A 22 4.84 -35.61 39.59
CA HIS A 22 4.86 -34.16 39.40
C HIS A 22 6.07 -33.50 40.07
N PRO A 23 7.32 -33.78 39.62
CA PRO A 23 8.54 -33.23 40.21
C PRO A 23 8.68 -31.71 40.12
N LYS A 24 7.94 -31.08 39.21
CA LYS A 24 7.90 -29.62 39.07
C LYS A 24 7.16 -28.92 40.22
N ASP A 25 6.27 -29.65 40.90
CA ASP A 25 5.44 -29.13 41.99
C ASP A 25 6.09 -29.37 43.36
N TRP A 26 7.32 -29.90 43.40
CA TRP A 26 8.05 -30.14 44.64
C TRP A 26 8.43 -28.82 45.31
N PRO A 27 8.11 -28.65 46.60
CA PRO A 27 8.72 -27.56 47.35
C PRO A 27 10.22 -27.83 47.44
N LYS A 28 11.04 -26.82 47.13
CA LYS A 28 12.50 -26.94 47.21
C LYS A 28 12.97 -27.29 48.62
N GLN A 29 12.24 -26.85 49.63
CA GLN A 29 12.54 -27.03 51.05
C GLN A 29 11.32 -27.50 51.81
N VAL A 30 11.57 -28.37 52.79
CA VAL A 30 10.58 -29.01 53.64
C VAL A 30 11.01 -28.85 55.10
N ALA A 31 10.06 -28.50 55.97
CA ALA A 31 10.32 -28.43 57.40
C ALA A 31 10.13 -29.80 58.04
N VAL A 32 11.10 -30.22 58.85
CA VAL A 32 11.03 -31.49 59.58
C VAL A 32 10.34 -31.26 60.91
N LYS A 33 9.29 -32.02 61.21
CA LYS A 33 8.45 -31.85 62.42
C LYS A 33 9.15 -32.34 63.70
N GLU A 34 10.11 -33.24 63.57
CA GLU A 34 10.86 -33.85 64.68
C GLU A 34 12.37 -33.69 64.45
N ALA A 35 13.15 -33.71 65.55
CA ALA A 35 14.61 -33.72 65.44
C ALA A 35 15.07 -34.97 64.68
N THR A 36 15.79 -34.78 63.58
CA THR A 36 16.14 -35.86 62.65
C THR A 36 17.63 -35.87 62.39
N GLU A 37 18.23 -37.06 62.48
CA GLU A 37 19.65 -37.28 62.26
C GLU A 37 19.96 -37.41 60.76
N PHE A 38 20.87 -36.58 60.26
CA PHE A 38 21.39 -36.62 58.90
C PHE A 38 22.82 -37.14 58.91
N LYS A 39 23.10 -38.14 58.05
CA LYS A 39 24.45 -38.70 57.92
C LYS A 39 25.27 -37.81 56.99
N VAL A 40 26.44 -37.38 57.46
CA VAL A 40 27.39 -36.59 56.67
C VAL A 40 28.19 -37.56 55.80
N ILE A 41 28.04 -37.44 54.48
CA ILE A 41 28.74 -38.31 53.52
C ILE A 41 29.80 -37.48 52.81
N PHE A 42 31.07 -37.87 52.95
CA PHE A 42 32.20 -37.26 52.24
C PHE A 42 32.89 -38.36 51.43
N GLU A 43 33.06 -38.16 50.11
CA GLU A 43 33.64 -39.16 49.19
C GLU A 43 33.01 -40.56 49.28
N GLY A 44 31.69 -40.62 49.52
CA GLY A 44 30.95 -41.89 49.62
C GLY A 44 31.12 -42.62 50.96
N LYS A 45 31.85 -42.07 51.93
CA LYS A 45 31.99 -42.61 53.29
C LYS A 45 31.22 -41.75 54.31
N VAL A 46 30.59 -42.39 55.29
CA VAL A 46 29.89 -41.72 56.39
C VAL A 46 30.94 -41.21 57.38
N MET A 47 31.10 -39.89 57.49
CA MET A 47 32.12 -39.25 58.34
C MET A 47 31.57 -38.79 59.70
N GLY A 48 30.24 -38.83 59.88
CA GLY A 48 29.58 -38.44 61.12
C GLY A 48 28.08 -38.24 60.90
N SER A 49 27.42 -37.66 61.89
CA SER A 49 26.02 -37.24 61.80
C SER A 49 25.81 -35.84 62.34
N MET A 50 24.81 -35.15 61.79
CA MET A 50 24.29 -33.89 62.32
C MET A 50 22.81 -34.07 62.63
N THR A 51 22.32 -33.48 63.72
CA THR A 51 20.89 -33.52 64.03
C THR A 51 20.26 -32.19 63.61
N LEU A 52 19.30 -32.24 62.71
CA LEU A 52 18.47 -31.09 62.38
C LEU A 52 17.36 -30.98 63.44
N PRO A 53 17.21 -29.82 64.12
CA PRO A 53 16.16 -29.66 65.12
C PRO A 53 14.77 -29.68 64.48
N ALA A 54 13.74 -29.94 65.29
CA ALA A 54 12.35 -29.80 64.88
C ALA A 54 12.09 -28.39 64.32
N SER A 55 11.24 -28.30 63.30
CA SER A 55 10.99 -27.12 62.45
C SER A 55 12.19 -26.65 61.60
N GLY A 56 13.30 -27.39 61.57
CA GLY A 56 14.42 -27.11 60.69
C GLY A 56 14.06 -27.37 59.22
N LEU A 57 14.57 -26.53 58.32
CA LEU A 57 14.38 -26.67 56.87
C LEU A 57 15.46 -27.57 56.27
N ALA A 58 15.05 -28.52 55.44
CA ALA A 58 15.93 -29.36 54.63
C ALA A 58 15.49 -29.31 53.16
N ASP A 59 16.45 -29.42 52.23
CA ASP A 59 16.18 -29.43 50.80
C ASP A 59 15.59 -30.79 50.40
N LEU A 60 14.48 -30.80 49.66
CA LEU A 60 13.88 -32.03 49.14
C LEU A 60 14.64 -32.46 47.88
N ILE A 61 15.41 -33.55 47.98
CA ILE A 61 16.23 -34.05 46.87
C ILE A 61 15.44 -35.02 46.01
N GLN A 62 14.73 -35.96 46.65
CA GLN A 62 14.03 -37.04 45.96
C GLN A 62 12.86 -37.56 46.79
N VAL A 63 11.78 -37.96 46.12
CA VAL A 63 10.67 -38.74 46.70
C VAL A 63 10.86 -40.20 46.29
N THR A 64 10.96 -41.11 47.26
CA THR A 64 11.09 -42.57 47.03
C THR A 64 9.88 -43.31 47.62
N ASP A 65 9.75 -44.60 47.32
CA ASP A 65 8.69 -45.44 47.92
C ASP A 65 8.86 -45.62 49.44
N GLU A 66 10.09 -45.45 49.94
CA GLU A 66 10.45 -45.61 51.35
C GLU A 66 10.32 -44.30 52.15
N GLY A 67 10.25 -43.15 51.49
CA GLY A 67 10.11 -41.84 52.13
C GLY A 67 10.67 -40.68 51.32
N LEU A 68 11.07 -39.62 52.01
CA LEU A 68 11.62 -38.41 51.42
C LEU A 68 13.13 -38.38 51.65
N LEU A 69 13.91 -38.30 50.57
CA LEU A 69 15.34 -38.04 50.66
C LEU A 69 15.55 -36.54 50.83
N LEU A 70 15.93 -36.12 52.04
CA LEU A 70 16.19 -34.74 52.39
C LEU A 70 17.69 -34.47 52.47
N GLY A 71 18.11 -33.28 52.05
CA GLY A 71 19.46 -32.76 52.13
C GLY A 71 19.59 -31.62 53.12
N SER A 72 20.64 -31.62 53.93
CA SER A 72 21.03 -30.46 54.74
C SER A 72 22.56 -30.31 54.67
N ALA A 73 23.04 -29.23 54.07
CA ALA A 73 24.44 -29.03 53.73
C ALA A 73 25.03 -30.25 52.97
N SER A 74 26.06 -30.91 53.51
CA SER A 74 26.72 -32.10 52.94
C SER A 74 26.14 -33.43 53.44
N SER A 75 24.98 -33.40 54.11
CA SER A 75 24.36 -34.57 54.73
C SER A 75 23.00 -34.91 54.11
N ARG A 76 22.63 -36.20 54.18
CA ARG A 76 21.37 -36.72 53.65
C ARG A 76 20.68 -37.63 54.66
N ALA A 77 19.36 -37.63 54.66
CA ALA A 77 18.53 -38.54 55.45
C ALA A 77 17.28 -38.94 54.66
N THR A 78 16.86 -40.20 54.81
CA THR A 78 15.53 -40.64 54.39
C THR A 78 14.58 -40.40 55.56
N VAL A 79 13.57 -39.56 55.36
CA VAL A 79 12.61 -39.16 56.38
C VAL A 79 11.21 -39.57 55.97
N ALA A 80 10.45 -40.14 56.89
CA ALA A 80 9.06 -40.49 56.64
C ALA A 80 8.24 -39.22 56.34
N PRO A 81 7.36 -39.20 55.33
CA PRO A 81 6.63 -37.99 54.91
C PRO A 81 5.80 -37.36 56.02
N GLU A 82 5.25 -38.16 56.94
CA GLU A 82 4.41 -37.74 58.07
C GLU A 82 5.22 -36.90 59.08
N LYS A 83 6.54 -37.08 59.11
CA LYS A 83 7.47 -36.30 59.94
C LYS A 83 7.85 -34.97 59.29
N THR A 84 7.17 -34.55 58.23
CA THR A 84 7.44 -33.30 57.53
C THR A 84 6.18 -32.48 57.30
N ASP A 85 6.34 -31.20 56.98
CA ASP A 85 5.23 -30.31 56.58
C ASP A 85 4.81 -30.47 55.10
N LEU A 86 5.44 -31.40 54.37
CA LEU A 86 5.19 -31.64 52.95
C LEU A 86 3.71 -31.96 52.69
N TRP A 87 3.09 -32.73 53.58
CA TRP A 87 1.69 -33.16 53.44
C TRP A 87 0.72 -31.98 53.37
N GLU A 88 0.86 -31.04 54.31
CA GLU A 88 0.00 -29.87 54.42
C GLU A 88 0.20 -28.93 53.21
N ARG A 89 1.44 -28.77 52.76
CA ARG A 89 1.76 -27.94 51.59
C ARG A 89 1.22 -28.52 50.29
N VAL A 90 1.30 -29.84 50.10
CA VAL A 90 0.84 -30.50 48.88
C VAL A 90 -0.69 -30.52 48.80
N GLN A 91 -1.37 -30.71 49.93
CA GLN A 91 -2.82 -30.56 49.98
C GLN A 91 -3.26 -29.12 49.62
N ALA A 92 -2.54 -28.10 50.10
CA ALA A 92 -2.82 -26.71 49.74
C ALA A 92 -2.62 -26.43 48.24
N VAL A 93 -1.55 -26.95 47.63
CA VAL A 93 -1.29 -26.81 46.18
C VAL A 93 -2.35 -27.53 45.36
N ARG A 94 -2.75 -28.75 45.75
CA ARG A 94 -3.83 -29.49 45.08
C ARG A 94 -5.16 -28.77 45.18
N ALA A 95 -5.51 -28.24 46.34
CA ALA A 95 -6.72 -27.46 46.52
C ALA A 95 -6.74 -26.21 45.62
N ALA A 96 -5.60 -25.52 45.50
CA ALA A 96 -5.45 -24.37 44.61
C ALA A 96 -5.54 -24.76 43.12
N GLN A 97 -4.94 -25.88 42.71
CA GLN A 97 -5.03 -26.38 41.34
C GLN A 97 -6.46 -26.80 40.96
N ILE A 98 -7.18 -27.46 41.87
CA ILE A 98 -8.59 -27.84 41.66
C ILE A 98 -9.47 -26.58 41.54
N GLN A 99 -9.23 -25.55 42.36
CA GLN A 99 -9.96 -24.27 42.24
C GLN A 99 -9.62 -23.53 40.93
N ALA A 100 -8.35 -23.52 40.52
CA ALA A 100 -7.93 -22.92 39.25
C ALA A 100 -8.52 -23.65 38.04
N GLN A 101 -8.57 -24.99 38.07
CA GLN A 101 -9.26 -25.78 37.06
C GLN A 101 -10.76 -25.52 37.07
N ALA A 102 -11.40 -25.45 38.24
CA ALA A 102 -12.83 -25.14 38.33
C ALA A 102 -13.15 -23.74 37.77
N GLN A 103 -12.29 -22.74 38.00
CA GLN A 103 -12.41 -21.39 37.43
C GLN A 103 -12.17 -21.39 35.91
N ALA A 104 -11.13 -22.06 35.43
CA ALA A 104 -10.88 -22.20 33.99
C ALA A 104 -12.00 -22.96 33.27
N THR A 105 -12.63 -23.94 33.94
CA THR A 105 -13.77 -24.68 33.39
C THR A 105 -15.06 -23.86 33.44
N ALA A 106 -15.24 -23.00 34.45
CA ALA A 106 -16.35 -22.05 34.52
C ALA A 106 -16.25 -20.96 33.44
N GLU A 107 -15.04 -20.47 33.16
CA GLU A 107 -14.77 -19.54 32.04
C GLU A 107 -14.91 -20.25 30.68
N SER A 108 -14.48 -21.51 30.58
CA SER A 108 -14.64 -22.32 29.36
C SER A 108 -16.07 -22.81 29.11
N SER A 109 -16.92 -22.94 30.13
CA SER A 109 -18.33 -23.31 29.96
C SER A 109 -19.22 -22.12 29.60
N ALA A 110 -18.77 -20.88 29.84
CA ALA A 110 -19.38 -19.67 29.28
C ALA A 110 -18.94 -19.42 27.82
N ALA A 111 -17.96 -20.17 27.33
CA ALA A 111 -17.47 -20.13 25.96
C ALA A 111 -17.38 -21.56 25.39
N ALA A 112 -18.53 -22.13 25.01
CA ALA A 112 -18.52 -22.85 23.74
C ALA A 112 -17.80 -21.92 22.75
N PRO A 113 -16.79 -22.37 21.98
CA PRO A 113 -16.10 -21.48 21.06
C PRO A 113 -17.20 -20.88 20.19
N ALA A 114 -17.52 -19.61 20.43
CA ALA A 114 -18.45 -18.88 19.60
C ALA A 114 -17.70 -18.84 18.29
N VAL A 115 -18.02 -19.77 17.38
CA VAL A 115 -17.60 -19.71 16.00
C VAL A 115 -18.01 -18.30 15.61
N PRO A 116 -17.07 -17.37 15.44
CA PRO A 116 -17.41 -15.97 15.33
C PRO A 116 -18.33 -15.90 14.13
N VAL A 117 -19.60 -15.60 14.37
CA VAL A 117 -20.53 -15.44 13.27
C VAL A 117 -20.05 -14.19 12.59
N ILE A 118 -19.39 -14.39 11.45
CA ILE A 118 -18.86 -13.29 10.68
C ILE A 118 -20.08 -12.68 9.98
N LEU A 119 -20.78 -11.84 10.76
CA LEU A 119 -21.91 -11.06 10.34
C LEU A 119 -21.37 -9.91 9.50
N PHE A 120 -20.93 -10.20 8.28
CA PHE A 120 -20.55 -9.16 7.35
C PHE A 120 -21.75 -8.24 7.13
N PRO A 121 -21.61 -6.93 7.40
CA PRO A 121 -22.69 -5.99 7.13
C PRO A 121 -22.90 -5.91 5.63
N LEU A 122 -24.16 -5.78 5.20
CA LEU A 122 -24.46 -5.42 3.81
C LEU A 122 -23.70 -4.15 3.45
N PRO A 123 -23.11 -4.09 2.25
CA PRO A 123 -22.33 -2.93 1.86
C PRO A 123 -23.23 -1.69 1.84
N VAL A 124 -22.69 -0.57 2.36
CA VAL A 124 -23.41 0.71 2.46
C VAL A 124 -23.83 1.22 1.08
N ASN A 125 -23.03 0.91 0.06
CA ASN A 125 -23.30 1.17 -1.34
C ASN A 125 -23.42 -0.17 -2.07
N SER A 126 -24.37 -0.27 -2.99
CA SER A 126 -24.57 -1.51 -3.76
C SER A 126 -23.30 -1.88 -4.51
N GLN A 127 -22.86 -3.13 -4.34
CA GLN A 127 -21.77 -3.73 -5.11
C GLN A 127 -22.29 -4.29 -6.44
N ARG A 128 -21.39 -4.75 -7.31
CA ARG A 128 -21.79 -5.51 -8.50
C ARG A 128 -22.51 -6.80 -8.10
N ALA A 129 -23.48 -7.24 -8.89
CA ALA A 129 -24.28 -8.42 -8.58
C ALA A 129 -23.43 -9.70 -8.41
N GLU A 130 -22.31 -9.81 -9.13
CA GLU A 130 -21.37 -10.93 -9.03
C GLU A 130 -20.62 -10.95 -7.70
N TRP A 131 -20.39 -9.79 -7.09
CA TRP A 131 -19.73 -9.69 -5.79
C TRP A 131 -20.57 -10.37 -4.70
N TYR A 132 -21.89 -10.11 -4.66
CA TYR A 132 -22.80 -10.74 -3.71
C TYR A 132 -22.81 -12.27 -3.83
N ALA A 133 -22.84 -12.78 -5.07
CA ALA A 133 -22.79 -14.22 -5.32
C ALA A 133 -21.48 -14.83 -4.78
N THR A 134 -20.36 -14.16 -5.06
CA THR A 134 -19.03 -14.57 -4.59
C THR A 134 -18.94 -14.58 -3.06
N GLU A 135 -19.50 -13.57 -2.39
CA GLU A 135 -19.46 -13.46 -0.93
C GLU A 135 -20.31 -14.53 -0.24
N ILE A 136 -21.49 -14.81 -0.79
CA ILE A 136 -22.33 -15.92 -0.34
C ILE A 136 -21.57 -17.25 -0.46
N GLU A 137 -20.97 -17.53 -1.63
CA GLU A 137 -20.26 -18.78 -1.90
C GLU A 137 -19.00 -18.95 -1.04
N LYS A 138 -18.25 -17.87 -0.81
CA LYS A 138 -16.98 -17.93 -0.07
C LYS A 138 -17.17 -17.99 1.45
N GLN A 139 -18.21 -17.39 1.99
CA GLN A 139 -18.32 -17.17 3.43
C GLN A 139 -19.60 -17.74 4.02
N VAL A 140 -20.75 -17.46 3.42
CA VAL A 140 -22.06 -17.82 3.99
C VAL A 140 -22.34 -19.32 3.84
N ASP A 141 -22.14 -19.86 2.65
CA ASP A 141 -22.42 -21.26 2.35
C ASP A 141 -21.50 -22.25 3.09
N PRO A 142 -20.17 -22.01 3.16
CA PRO A 142 -19.29 -22.84 3.97
C PRO A 142 -19.66 -22.80 5.45
N TRP A 143 -20.03 -21.63 5.98
CA TRP A 143 -20.43 -21.49 7.38
C TRP A 143 -21.71 -22.27 7.69
N LEU A 144 -22.74 -22.14 6.85
CA LEU A 144 -24.00 -22.87 7.01
C LEU A 144 -23.82 -24.39 6.91
N THR A 145 -22.87 -24.83 6.08
CA THR A 145 -22.53 -26.25 5.92
C THR A 145 -21.78 -26.80 7.12
N GLN A 146 -20.82 -26.04 7.66
CA GLN A 146 -20.02 -26.45 8.82
C GLN A 146 -20.79 -26.39 10.14
N ASN A 147 -21.84 -25.56 10.23
CA ASN A 147 -22.55 -25.25 11.47
C ASN A 147 -24.07 -25.49 11.36
N PRO A 148 -24.53 -26.70 11.02
CA PRO A 148 -25.94 -26.97 10.71
C PRO A 148 -26.90 -26.82 11.91
N ASP A 149 -26.39 -26.93 13.14
CA ASP A 149 -27.18 -26.88 14.38
C ASP A 149 -26.87 -25.63 15.23
N HIS A 150 -26.16 -24.65 14.68
CA HIS A 150 -25.78 -23.44 15.42
C HIS A 150 -27.00 -22.55 15.71
N PRO A 151 -27.15 -21.98 16.93
CA PRO A 151 -28.30 -21.16 17.30
C PRO A 151 -28.58 -19.97 16.36
N GLN A 152 -27.53 -19.43 15.73
CA GLN A 152 -27.64 -18.28 14.81
C GLN A 152 -27.88 -18.67 13.34
N LYS A 153 -28.10 -19.95 13.02
CA LYS A 153 -28.34 -20.41 11.64
C LYS A 153 -29.48 -19.65 10.95
N ALA A 154 -30.58 -19.41 11.66
CA ALA A 154 -31.72 -18.67 11.11
C ALA A 154 -31.33 -17.23 10.72
N GLU A 155 -30.49 -16.57 11.52
CA GLU A 155 -29.98 -15.22 11.22
C GLU A 155 -29.08 -15.23 9.98
N VAL A 156 -28.19 -16.22 9.86
CA VAL A 156 -27.30 -16.35 8.69
C VAL A 156 -28.07 -16.67 7.42
N ILE A 157 -29.12 -17.49 7.49
CA ILE A 157 -30.03 -17.73 6.36
C ILE A 157 -30.75 -16.44 5.95
N ALA A 158 -31.30 -15.69 6.90
CA ALA A 158 -31.96 -14.42 6.61
C ALA A 158 -31.00 -13.42 5.96
N LYS A 159 -29.72 -13.42 6.35
CA LYS A 159 -28.69 -12.62 5.68
C LYS A 159 -28.38 -13.10 4.28
N LYS A 160 -28.27 -14.41 4.05
CA LYS A 160 -28.11 -14.96 2.70
C LYS A 160 -29.23 -14.46 1.78
N GLU A 161 -30.47 -14.52 2.25
CA GLU A 161 -31.64 -14.02 1.52
C GLU A 161 -31.56 -12.51 1.27
N ALA A 162 -31.10 -11.72 2.25
CA ALA A 162 -30.90 -10.28 2.07
C ALA A 162 -29.83 -9.96 1.00
N TYR A 163 -28.71 -10.69 0.98
CA TYR A 163 -27.68 -10.55 -0.08
C TYR A 163 -28.24 -10.92 -1.45
N LEU A 164 -29.02 -12.00 -1.55
CA LEU A 164 -29.66 -12.41 -2.79
C LEU A 164 -30.68 -11.37 -3.28
N ALA A 165 -31.46 -10.78 -2.37
CA ALA A 165 -32.40 -9.72 -2.69
C ALA A 165 -31.69 -8.46 -3.19
N GLU A 166 -30.61 -8.01 -2.54
CA GLU A 166 -29.81 -6.88 -3.04
C GLU A 166 -29.21 -7.18 -4.41
N ALA A 167 -28.64 -8.38 -4.61
CA ALA A 167 -28.10 -8.79 -5.90
C ALA A 167 -29.16 -8.76 -7.01
N ALA A 168 -30.39 -9.20 -6.72
CA ALA A 168 -31.49 -9.14 -7.68
C ALA A 168 -31.85 -7.70 -8.07
N ARG A 169 -31.89 -6.78 -7.10
CA ARG A 169 -32.14 -5.35 -7.36
C ARG A 169 -31.04 -4.72 -8.21
N VAL A 170 -29.78 -5.03 -7.91
CA VAL A 170 -28.64 -4.56 -8.72
C VAL A 170 -28.71 -5.09 -10.15
N ARG A 171 -29.09 -6.36 -10.34
CA ARG A 171 -29.33 -6.92 -11.70
C ARG A 171 -30.47 -6.23 -12.43
N ALA A 172 -31.48 -5.76 -11.70
CA ALA A 172 -32.56 -4.95 -12.28
C ALA A 172 -32.12 -3.52 -12.63
N GLY A 173 -30.86 -3.15 -12.36
CA GLY A 173 -30.29 -1.83 -12.64
C GLY A 173 -30.49 -0.83 -11.50
N GLU A 174 -31.03 -1.23 -10.36
CA GLU A 174 -31.15 -0.38 -9.18
C GLU A 174 -29.81 -0.26 -8.45
N ALA A 175 -29.59 0.87 -7.79
CA ALA A 175 -28.38 1.10 -6.99
C ALA A 175 -28.73 1.60 -5.59
N ARG A 176 -27.96 1.17 -4.59
CA ARG A 176 -28.04 1.68 -3.22
C ARG A 176 -26.89 2.65 -2.99
N ARG A 177 -27.19 3.82 -2.41
CA ARG A 177 -26.18 4.75 -1.88
C ARG A 177 -26.58 5.18 -0.47
N GLY A 178 -25.82 4.73 0.52
CA GLY A 178 -26.17 4.93 1.92
C GLY A 178 -27.47 4.22 2.32
N SER A 179 -28.45 4.99 2.79
CA SER A 179 -29.78 4.48 3.16
C SER A 179 -30.79 4.49 2.01
N ARG A 180 -30.49 5.16 0.89
CA ARG A 180 -31.44 5.32 -0.23
C ARG A 180 -31.17 4.31 -1.33
N TRP A 181 -32.26 3.75 -1.87
CA TRP A 181 -32.27 3.02 -3.12
C TRP A 181 -32.70 3.95 -4.26
N TYR A 182 -32.03 3.80 -5.39
CA TYR A 182 -32.31 4.47 -6.65
C TYR A 182 -32.84 3.43 -7.63
N SER A 183 -33.96 3.75 -8.27
CA SER A 183 -34.53 2.94 -9.33
C SER A 183 -33.57 2.81 -10.53
N ALA A 184 -33.86 1.89 -11.45
CA ALA A 184 -33.03 1.73 -12.66
C ALA A 184 -32.96 3.00 -13.50
N SER A 185 -34.06 3.76 -13.63
CA SER A 185 -34.10 5.02 -14.35
C SER A 185 -33.28 6.10 -13.65
N GLU A 186 -33.43 6.26 -12.33
CA GLU A 186 -32.60 7.21 -11.56
C GLU A 186 -31.12 6.81 -11.65
N THR A 187 -30.79 5.52 -11.56
CA THR A 187 -29.40 5.05 -11.63
C THR A 187 -28.72 5.42 -12.97
N VAL A 188 -29.48 5.52 -14.07
CA VAL A 188 -28.95 6.02 -15.35
C VAL A 188 -28.61 7.50 -15.30
N GLU A 189 -29.48 8.32 -14.68
CA GLU A 189 -29.25 9.76 -14.49
C GLU A 189 -28.03 10.03 -13.61
N TRP A 190 -27.86 9.23 -12.54
CA TRP A 190 -26.79 9.40 -11.56
C TRP A 190 -25.52 8.57 -11.85
N ARG A 191 -25.45 7.90 -13.02
CA ARG A 191 -24.38 6.94 -13.34
C ARG A 191 -22.97 7.51 -13.15
N GLY A 192 -22.73 8.73 -13.64
CA GLY A 192 -21.41 9.36 -13.54
C GLY A 192 -21.00 9.66 -12.09
N GLU A 193 -21.94 10.07 -11.25
CA GLU A 193 -21.66 10.29 -9.83
C GLU A 193 -21.46 8.98 -9.08
N PHE A 194 -22.27 7.97 -9.38
CA PHE A 194 -22.16 6.64 -8.78
C PHE A 194 -20.83 5.97 -9.10
N GLU A 195 -20.38 6.02 -10.36
CA GLU A 195 -19.06 5.53 -10.78
C GLU A 195 -17.93 6.28 -10.07
N ALA A 196 -18.08 7.60 -9.89
CA ALA A 196 -17.09 8.40 -9.19
C ALA A 196 -17.00 8.06 -7.69
N GLN A 197 -18.14 7.86 -7.03
CA GLN A 197 -18.21 7.45 -5.63
C GLN A 197 -17.62 6.05 -5.43
N ASP A 198 -17.91 5.11 -6.34
CA ASP A 198 -17.35 3.76 -6.29
C ASP A 198 -15.84 3.76 -6.52
N LEU A 199 -15.36 4.60 -7.45
CA LEU A 199 -13.93 4.79 -7.67
C LEU A 199 -13.27 5.39 -6.42
N LEU A 200 -13.87 6.40 -5.81
CA LEU A 200 -13.36 7.03 -4.60
C LEU A 200 -13.25 6.03 -3.44
N ALA A 201 -14.31 5.24 -3.21
CA ALA A 201 -14.31 4.21 -2.17
C ALA A 201 -13.23 3.15 -2.43
N SER A 202 -13.07 2.72 -3.69
CA SER A 202 -12.02 1.76 -4.08
C SER A 202 -10.61 2.32 -3.83
N VAL A 203 -10.41 3.61 -4.08
CA VAL A 203 -9.15 4.31 -3.88
C VAL A 203 -8.84 4.44 -2.39
N GLU A 204 -9.82 4.81 -1.58
CA GLU A 204 -9.69 4.83 -0.12
C GLU A 204 -9.39 3.46 0.47
N GLU A 205 -10.04 2.40 -0.02
CA GLU A 205 -9.77 1.04 0.42
C GLU A 205 -8.36 0.57 0.03
N ALA A 206 -7.94 0.83 -1.21
CA ALA A 206 -6.58 0.55 -1.66
C ALA A 206 -5.54 1.34 -0.83
N GLY A 207 -5.84 2.60 -0.52
CA GLY A 207 -5.04 3.44 0.36
C GLY A 207 -4.90 2.89 1.77
N LYS A 208 -6.00 2.42 2.38
CA LYS A 208 -5.98 1.74 3.69
C LYS A 208 -5.14 0.47 3.68
N LYS A 209 -5.17 -0.28 2.58
CA LYS A 209 -4.34 -1.49 2.37
C LYS A 209 -2.90 -1.17 1.98
N LYS A 210 -2.56 0.10 1.72
CA LYS A 210 -1.28 0.55 1.15
C LYS A 210 -0.94 -0.15 -0.18
N ASP A 211 -1.94 -0.53 -0.96
CA ASP A 211 -1.77 -1.26 -2.23
C ASP A 211 -1.57 -0.27 -3.39
N ILE A 212 -0.30 -0.01 -3.71
CA ILE A 212 0.11 0.96 -4.73
C ILE A 212 -0.34 0.53 -6.13
N GLU A 213 -0.29 -0.76 -6.43
CA GLU A 213 -0.67 -1.29 -7.75
C GLU A 213 -2.17 -1.12 -7.96
N ALA A 214 -2.97 -1.40 -6.93
CA ALA A 214 -4.41 -1.13 -6.96
C ALA A 214 -4.71 0.37 -7.13
N VAL A 215 -4.03 1.26 -6.39
CA VAL A 215 -4.20 2.72 -6.56
C VAL A 215 -3.84 3.14 -7.99
N GLN A 216 -2.73 2.66 -8.55
CA GLN A 216 -2.32 2.96 -9.93
C GLN A 216 -3.35 2.47 -10.96
N ALA A 217 -3.84 1.23 -10.83
CA ALA A 217 -4.88 0.69 -11.70
C ALA A 217 -6.18 1.51 -11.63
N LEU A 218 -6.52 2.05 -10.46
CA LEU A 218 -7.67 2.94 -10.27
C LEU A 218 -7.45 4.33 -10.88
N ILE A 219 -6.23 4.87 -10.86
CA ILE A 219 -5.89 6.13 -11.54
C ILE A 219 -6.17 6.03 -13.04
N PHE A 220 -5.83 4.90 -13.68
CA PHE A 220 -6.10 4.72 -15.12
C PHE A 220 -7.59 4.65 -15.47
N LYS A 221 -8.49 4.48 -14.50
CA LYS A 221 -9.94 4.50 -14.70
C LYS A 221 -10.54 5.91 -14.58
N LEU A 222 -9.82 6.89 -14.03
CA LEU A 222 -10.26 8.30 -13.92
C LEU A 222 -10.76 8.90 -15.24
N PRO A 223 -10.09 8.70 -16.40
CA PRO A 223 -10.53 9.31 -17.65
C PRO A 223 -11.92 8.85 -18.13
N ASN A 224 -12.38 7.70 -17.66
CA ASN A 224 -13.67 7.12 -18.04
C ASN A 224 -14.82 7.62 -17.15
N VAL A 225 -14.53 8.20 -15.99
CA VAL A 225 -15.55 8.77 -15.10
C VAL A 225 -15.87 10.18 -15.58
N ASN A 226 -17.16 10.43 -15.84
CA ASN A 226 -17.63 11.65 -16.48
C ASN A 226 -17.09 12.90 -15.75
N ARG A 227 -16.42 13.79 -16.49
CA ARG A 227 -15.49 14.81 -15.98
C ARG A 227 -16.12 15.94 -15.12
N THR A 228 -17.42 15.92 -14.88
CA THR A 228 -18.17 17.16 -14.66
C THR A 228 -18.28 17.65 -13.22
N GLU A 229 -18.30 16.81 -12.17
CA GLU A 229 -18.50 17.35 -10.78
C GLU A 229 -17.70 16.64 -9.67
N THR A 230 -17.36 15.36 -9.83
CA THR A 230 -16.71 14.56 -8.78
C THR A 230 -15.18 14.56 -8.83
N HIS A 231 -14.60 15.07 -9.92
CA HIS A 231 -13.16 15.03 -10.18
C HIS A 231 -12.31 15.73 -9.11
N PRO A 232 -12.67 16.90 -8.54
CA PRO A 232 -11.82 17.56 -7.53
C PRO A 232 -11.70 16.76 -6.23
N ARG A 233 -12.77 16.07 -5.80
CA ARG A 233 -12.74 15.22 -4.60
C ARG A 233 -11.91 13.96 -4.85
N LEU A 234 -12.10 13.32 -6.02
CA LEU A 234 -11.31 12.18 -6.45
C LEU A 234 -9.83 12.54 -6.57
N ILE A 235 -9.46 13.62 -7.25
CA ILE A 235 -8.07 14.09 -7.34
C ILE A 235 -7.48 14.28 -5.94
N ARG A 236 -8.16 15.02 -5.04
CA ARG A 236 -7.65 15.26 -3.69
C ARG A 236 -7.49 13.97 -2.89
N ALA A 237 -8.40 13.02 -3.05
CA ALA A 237 -8.28 11.72 -2.40
C ALA A 237 -7.08 10.93 -2.94
N PHE A 238 -6.90 10.89 -4.27
CA PHE A 238 -5.72 10.30 -4.89
C PHE A 238 -4.43 10.99 -4.42
N GLU A 239 -4.37 12.31 -4.43
CA GLU A 239 -3.22 13.10 -3.94
C GLU A 239 -2.95 12.81 -2.45
N SER A 240 -3.99 12.81 -1.60
CA SER A 240 -3.86 12.52 -0.18
C SER A 240 -3.37 11.09 0.07
N ILE A 241 -3.87 10.11 -0.69
CA ILE A 241 -3.48 8.71 -0.53
C ILE A 241 -2.08 8.49 -1.09
N LEU A 242 -1.73 9.10 -2.21
CA LEU A 242 -0.35 9.08 -2.72
C LEU A 242 0.61 9.76 -1.75
N ASN A 243 0.24 10.88 -1.13
CA ASN A 243 1.05 11.54 -0.10
C ASN A 243 1.14 10.70 1.18
N ALA A 244 0.06 10.06 1.60
CA ALA A 244 0.05 9.16 2.76
C ALA A 244 0.83 7.87 2.50
N ILE A 245 0.78 7.33 1.28
CA ILE A 245 1.61 6.23 0.81
C ILE A 245 3.07 6.72 0.70
N GLN A 246 3.35 7.93 0.23
CA GLN A 246 4.71 8.49 0.22
C GLN A 246 5.27 8.68 1.62
N ALA A 247 4.42 9.07 2.59
CA ALA A 247 4.79 9.20 4.00
C ALA A 247 4.84 7.85 4.73
N GLY A 248 4.04 6.87 4.29
CA GLY A 248 3.78 5.60 4.96
C GLY A 248 4.43 4.37 4.32
N ILE A 249 4.93 4.47 3.08
CA ILE A 249 6.11 3.72 2.61
C ILE A 249 7.25 4.36 3.39
N SER A 250 7.35 4.01 4.67
CA SER A 250 8.62 4.16 5.33
C SER A 250 9.54 3.18 4.60
N LEU A 251 10.32 3.73 3.67
CA LEU A 251 11.61 3.17 3.31
C LEU A 251 12.37 2.78 4.59
N GLU A 252 12.03 3.31 5.76
CA GLU A 252 12.55 2.89 7.06
C GLU A 252 12.28 1.43 7.43
N GLU A 253 11.13 0.79 7.17
CA GLU A 253 10.96 -0.62 7.56
C GLU A 253 11.78 -1.56 6.66
N GLU A 254 11.77 -1.33 5.35
CA GLU A 254 12.54 -2.12 4.40
C GLU A 254 14.04 -1.78 4.46
N ARG A 255 14.40 -0.50 4.65
CA ARG A 255 15.78 -0.10 4.98
C ARG A 255 16.19 -0.62 6.34
N ALA A 256 15.34 -0.65 7.36
CA ALA A 256 15.69 -1.20 8.67
C ALA A 256 15.89 -2.72 8.58
N ALA A 257 15.07 -3.44 7.80
CA ALA A 257 15.26 -4.86 7.55
C ALA A 257 16.57 -5.14 6.80
N LEU A 258 16.87 -4.36 5.76
CA LEU A 258 18.12 -4.47 4.99
C LEU A 258 19.34 -4.00 5.78
N GLN A 259 19.20 -2.96 6.61
CA GLN A 259 20.23 -2.44 7.51
C GLN A 259 20.54 -3.44 8.62
N LYS A 260 19.50 -4.03 9.23
CA LYS A 260 19.64 -5.13 10.20
C LYS A 260 20.32 -6.35 9.57
N LYS A 261 19.98 -6.68 8.32
CA LYS A 261 20.64 -7.76 7.57
C LYS A 261 22.11 -7.43 7.29
N LYS A 262 22.43 -6.19 6.93
CA LYS A 262 23.80 -5.69 6.76
C LYS A 262 24.59 -5.79 8.07
N GLU A 263 24.02 -5.34 9.18
CA GLU A 263 24.63 -5.42 10.52
C GLU A 263 24.88 -6.87 10.94
N THR A 264 23.93 -7.77 10.70
CA THR A 264 24.07 -9.21 11.00
C THR A 264 25.21 -9.83 10.18
N LEU A 265 25.28 -9.52 8.88
CA LEU A 265 26.36 -10.02 8.02
C LEU A 265 27.72 -9.44 8.41
N GLN A 266 27.77 -8.17 8.81
CA GLN A 266 29.00 -7.54 9.29
C GLN A 266 29.50 -8.17 10.60
N GLN A 267 28.61 -8.44 11.54
CA GLN A 267 28.94 -9.15 12.78
C GLN A 267 29.52 -10.54 12.52
N GLU A 268 28.99 -11.26 11.52
CA GLU A 268 29.50 -12.58 11.13
C GLU A 268 30.89 -12.50 10.49
N VAL A 269 31.15 -11.47 9.67
CA VAL A 269 32.50 -11.20 9.13
C VAL A 269 33.50 -10.93 10.26
N ASP A 270 33.13 -10.05 11.21
CA ASP A 270 34.00 -9.67 12.32
C ASP A 270 34.29 -10.88 13.24
N ARG A 271 33.28 -11.71 13.50
CA ARG A 271 33.42 -12.98 14.25
C ARG A 271 34.41 -13.92 13.58
N ARG A 272 34.27 -14.15 12.28
CA ARG A 272 35.17 -15.04 11.51
C ARG A 272 36.59 -14.52 11.44
N ILE A 273 36.79 -13.21 11.29
CA ILE A 273 38.11 -12.58 11.37
C ILE A 273 38.74 -12.78 12.76
N ALA A 274 37.95 -12.66 13.83
CA ALA A 274 38.43 -12.90 15.19
C ALA A 274 38.83 -14.37 15.41
N GLU A 275 38.04 -15.32 14.92
CA GLU A 275 38.35 -16.77 14.97
C GLU A 275 39.64 -17.09 14.20
N LEU A 276 39.81 -16.55 12.98
CA LEU A 276 41.03 -16.68 12.19
C LEU A 276 42.25 -16.10 12.92
N ARG A 277 42.13 -14.90 13.51
CA ARG A 277 43.21 -14.30 14.31
C ARG A 277 43.55 -15.13 15.54
N ALA A 278 42.56 -15.71 16.21
CA ALA A 278 42.78 -16.57 17.36
C ALA A 278 43.54 -17.85 16.96
N ARG A 279 43.15 -18.48 15.84
CA ARG A 279 43.87 -19.63 15.25
C ARG A 279 45.31 -19.26 14.88
N CYS A 280 45.52 -18.14 14.18
CA CYS A 280 46.87 -17.64 13.87
C CYS A 280 47.72 -17.44 15.13
N LYS A 281 47.14 -16.87 16.20
CA LYS A 281 47.84 -16.66 17.48
C LYS A 281 48.20 -17.97 18.18
N SER A 282 47.34 -18.99 18.14
CA SER A 282 47.69 -20.31 18.71
C SER A 282 48.90 -20.94 18.02
N PHE A 283 49.11 -20.69 16.72
CA PHE A 283 50.29 -21.17 16.01
C PHE A 283 51.58 -20.42 16.38
N VAL A 284 51.48 -19.16 16.81
CA VAL A 284 52.65 -18.36 17.24
C VAL A 284 53.09 -18.68 18.67
N VAL A 285 52.16 -19.12 19.54
CA VAL A 285 52.42 -19.30 20.97
C VAL A 285 53.04 -20.65 21.33
N GLU A 286 52.89 -21.71 20.52
CA GLU A 286 53.51 -23.02 20.80
C GLU A 286 55.06 -23.03 20.67
N GLY A 287 55.67 -21.98 20.10
CA GLY A 287 57.13 -21.84 19.99
C GLY A 287 57.82 -20.96 21.04
N TYR A 288 57.06 -20.25 21.89
CA TYR A 288 57.61 -19.24 22.82
C TYR A 288 57.20 -19.52 24.27
N SER A 289 57.75 -20.57 24.88
CA SER A 289 57.66 -20.77 26.34
C SER A 289 58.91 -20.31 27.11
N SER A 290 59.86 -19.62 26.45
CA SER A 290 61.00 -19.01 27.15
C SER A 290 60.86 -17.49 27.24
N LYS A 291 61.05 -16.98 28.45
CA LYS A 291 60.89 -15.59 28.87
C LYS A 291 61.68 -14.61 27.98
N ARG A 292 61.07 -14.02 26.95
CA ARG A 292 61.57 -12.77 26.36
C ARG A 292 60.44 -11.79 26.01
N SER A 293 60.73 -10.55 26.41
CA SER A 293 60.14 -9.24 26.16
C SER A 293 58.82 -9.14 25.37
N LYS A 294 57.88 -8.38 25.94
CA LYS A 294 56.60 -7.93 25.34
C LYS A 294 56.75 -7.03 24.10
N ASP A 295 57.96 -6.65 23.71
CA ASP A 295 58.18 -5.66 22.64
C ASP A 295 58.20 -6.24 21.21
N ASP A 296 58.38 -7.57 21.04
CA ASP A 296 58.47 -8.19 19.69
C ASP A 296 57.10 -8.58 19.08
N VAL A 297 56.00 -8.49 19.83
CA VAL A 297 54.66 -8.91 19.34
C VAL A 297 54.08 -7.93 18.30
N ARG A 298 54.64 -6.72 18.16
CA ARG A 298 54.18 -5.75 17.14
C ARG A 298 54.52 -6.13 15.69
N GLY A 299 55.41 -7.10 15.46
CA GLY A 299 55.75 -7.58 14.12
C GLY A 299 54.71 -8.50 13.47
N ALA A 300 53.90 -9.18 14.29
CA ALA A 300 52.93 -10.18 13.80
C ALA A 300 51.71 -9.55 13.11
N ASP A 301 51.37 -8.29 13.42
CA ASP A 301 50.23 -7.60 12.80
C ASP A 301 50.47 -7.22 11.33
N ASN A 302 51.71 -7.29 10.83
CA ASN A 302 52.07 -6.98 9.43
C ASN A 302 52.09 -8.19 8.48
N LEU A 303 51.80 -9.41 8.97
CA LEU A 303 51.87 -10.64 8.16
C LEU A 303 50.62 -10.93 7.31
N TYR A 304 49.59 -10.09 7.37
CA TYR A 304 48.40 -10.21 6.52
C TYR A 304 48.41 -9.14 5.42
N ARG A 305 49.25 -9.32 4.40
CA ARG A 305 49.06 -8.66 3.08
C ARG A 305 48.39 -9.65 2.12
N PRO A 306 47.42 -9.18 1.31
CA PRO A 306 46.72 -10.03 0.34
C PRO A 306 47.71 -10.60 -0.70
N PRO A 307 47.38 -11.75 -1.32
CA PRO A 307 48.28 -12.43 -2.24
C PRO A 307 48.48 -11.57 -3.50
N GLY A 308 49.69 -11.05 -3.67
CA GLY A 308 50.05 -10.17 -4.80
C GLY A 308 51.38 -9.43 -4.63
N GLU A 309 51.87 -9.27 -3.40
CA GLU A 309 53.16 -8.61 -3.13
C GLU A 309 54.14 -9.57 -2.46
N TYR A 310 54.80 -10.41 -3.27
CA TYR A 310 55.99 -11.13 -2.82
C TYR A 310 57.20 -10.22 -3.00
N TYR A 311 57.69 -9.61 -1.92
CA TYR A 311 59.07 -9.11 -1.91
C TYR A 311 60.01 -10.31 -1.71
N THR A 312 60.73 -10.68 -2.77
CA THR A 312 61.98 -11.42 -2.67
C THR A 312 63.00 -10.55 -1.94
N ALA A 313 63.01 -10.62 -0.60
CA ALA A 313 64.10 -10.07 0.18
C ALA A 313 65.32 -10.99 0.03
N TYR A 314 66.15 -10.71 -0.99
CA TYR A 314 67.53 -11.19 -1.06
C TYR A 314 68.31 -10.62 0.13
N LEU A 315 68.50 -11.43 1.18
CA LEU A 315 69.45 -11.16 2.24
C LEU A 315 70.85 -11.57 1.79
N HIS A 316 71.53 -10.68 1.06
CA HIS A 316 72.99 -10.69 0.94
C HIS A 316 73.53 -9.32 1.36
N GLY A 317 74.07 -9.26 2.58
CA GLY A 317 74.82 -8.12 3.10
C GLY A 317 75.57 -8.53 4.37
N PRO A 318 76.90 -8.34 4.46
CA PRO A 318 77.72 -8.94 5.51
C PRO A 318 77.80 -8.06 6.77
N LEU A 319 77.98 -8.74 7.91
CA LEU A 319 78.43 -8.21 9.21
C LEU A 319 77.40 -7.42 10.03
N ALA A 320 76.57 -8.16 10.77
CA ALA A 320 76.06 -7.75 12.09
C ALA A 320 76.43 -8.82 13.13
N PRO A 321 76.78 -8.44 14.37
CA PRO A 321 77.43 -9.33 15.33
C PRO A 321 76.48 -10.44 15.80
N TYR A 322 77.05 -11.64 15.91
CA TYR A 322 76.48 -12.84 16.50
C TYR A 322 75.74 -12.53 17.82
N TYR A 323 74.43 -12.43 17.75
CA TYR A 323 73.57 -12.82 18.85
C TYR A 323 73.21 -14.30 18.67
N PRO A 324 73.24 -15.13 19.72
CA PRO A 324 72.72 -16.48 19.64
C PRO A 324 71.21 -16.36 19.44
N THR A 325 70.78 -16.38 18.19
CA THR A 325 69.40 -16.63 17.82
C THR A 325 69.24 -18.13 17.86
N GLU A 326 68.67 -18.64 18.95
CA GLU A 326 68.03 -19.95 18.87
C GLU A 326 67.06 -19.88 17.68
N PRO A 327 67.13 -20.81 16.70
CA PRO A 327 66.19 -20.79 15.60
C PRO A 327 64.81 -20.94 16.20
N ALA A 328 64.01 -19.87 16.14
CA ALA A 328 62.59 -19.96 16.46
C ALA A 328 62.03 -21.05 15.55
N LEU A 329 61.68 -22.19 16.15
CA LEU A 329 61.02 -23.29 15.46
C LEU A 329 59.61 -22.81 15.13
N TYR A 330 59.49 -22.08 14.02
CA TYR A 330 58.22 -21.84 13.39
C TYR A 330 57.71 -23.19 12.92
N ARG A 331 56.69 -23.72 13.61
CA ARG A 331 55.92 -24.83 13.09
C ARG A 331 55.27 -24.33 11.82
N HIS A 332 55.79 -24.77 10.67
CA HIS A 332 55.08 -24.55 9.41
C HIS A 332 53.72 -25.23 9.53
N PRO A 333 52.61 -24.50 9.33
CA PRO A 333 51.30 -25.12 9.32
C PRO A 333 51.30 -26.22 8.25
N SER A 334 50.73 -27.36 8.61
CA SER A 334 50.54 -28.48 7.69
C SER A 334 49.72 -28.04 6.48
N VAL A 335 49.83 -28.80 5.38
CA VAL A 335 49.07 -28.52 4.15
C VAL A 335 47.57 -28.47 4.43
N ASP A 336 47.06 -29.32 5.33
CA ASP A 336 45.65 -29.32 5.72
C ASP A 336 45.26 -28.07 6.54
N GLU A 337 46.14 -27.60 7.43
CA GLU A 337 45.93 -26.35 8.18
C GLU A 337 45.97 -25.12 7.25
N GLN A 338 46.90 -25.09 6.28
CA GLN A 338 46.94 -24.04 5.26
C GLN A 338 45.67 -24.05 4.40
N ASN A 339 45.25 -25.22 3.92
CA ASN A 339 44.03 -25.38 3.15
C ASN A 339 42.78 -24.93 3.93
N SER A 340 42.71 -25.21 5.24
CA SER A 340 41.64 -24.71 6.10
C SER A 340 41.65 -23.19 6.22
N MET A 341 42.82 -22.56 6.36
CA MET A 341 42.92 -21.10 6.45
C MET A 341 42.55 -20.42 5.12
N TYR A 342 42.92 -21.01 3.98
CA TYR A 342 42.50 -20.53 2.67
C TYR A 342 40.99 -20.70 2.43
N ALA A 343 40.39 -21.78 2.93
CA ALA A 343 38.93 -21.97 2.89
C ALA A 343 38.19 -20.92 3.72
N ASP A 344 38.67 -20.65 4.95
CA ASP A 344 38.09 -19.62 5.82
C ASP A 344 38.23 -18.21 5.21
N ALA A 345 39.36 -17.91 4.56
CA ALA A 345 39.58 -16.64 3.85
C ALA A 345 38.65 -16.49 2.63
N GLY A 346 38.48 -17.56 1.84
CA GLY A 346 37.55 -17.59 0.71
C GLY A 346 36.08 -17.39 1.15
N GLU A 347 35.72 -17.89 2.33
CA GLU A 347 34.38 -17.68 2.88
C GLU A 347 34.17 -16.26 3.41
N ILE A 348 35.20 -15.63 3.99
CA ILE A 348 35.17 -14.18 4.33
C ILE A 348 34.94 -13.32 3.09
N ASP A 349 35.63 -13.60 1.98
CA ASP A 349 35.46 -12.84 0.74
C ASP A 349 34.07 -13.06 0.13
N ARG A 350 33.51 -14.28 0.24
CA ARG A 350 32.14 -14.58 -0.17
C ARG A 350 31.09 -13.80 0.65
N VAL A 351 31.29 -13.71 1.97
CA VAL A 351 30.37 -12.96 2.85
C VAL A 351 30.50 -11.46 2.60
N LYS A 352 31.71 -10.93 2.39
CA LYS A 352 31.92 -9.52 1.96
C LYS A 352 31.20 -9.21 0.65
N GLY A 353 31.33 -10.07 -0.37
CA GLY A 353 30.60 -9.92 -1.62
C GLY A 353 29.07 -9.92 -1.44
N SER A 354 28.57 -10.61 -0.42
CA SER A 354 27.14 -10.60 -0.07
C SER A 354 26.69 -9.30 0.63
N VAL A 355 27.57 -8.67 1.41
CA VAL A 355 27.35 -7.34 2.01
C VAL A 355 27.34 -6.24 0.95
N ASP A 356 28.26 -6.32 -0.01
CA ASP A 356 28.31 -5.37 -1.14
C ASP A 356 27.07 -5.51 -2.03
N ALA A 357 26.65 -6.75 -2.32
CA ALA A 357 25.41 -7.01 -3.07
C ALA A 357 24.16 -6.48 -2.34
N ALA A 358 24.08 -6.61 -1.01
CA ALA A 358 22.99 -6.06 -0.21
C ALA A 358 22.99 -4.52 -0.20
N THR A 359 24.17 -3.90 -0.20
CA THR A 359 24.34 -2.44 -0.27
C THR A 359 23.91 -1.90 -1.64
N ILE A 360 24.29 -2.56 -2.74
CA ILE A 360 23.86 -2.19 -4.09
C ILE A 360 22.34 -2.38 -4.27
N ALA A 361 21.76 -3.43 -3.68
CA ALA A 361 20.32 -3.65 -3.69
C ALA A 361 19.56 -2.53 -2.97
N LEU A 362 20.07 -2.07 -1.81
CA LEU A 362 19.53 -0.93 -1.06
C LEU A 362 19.50 0.36 -1.89
N GLU A 363 20.58 0.65 -2.63
CA GLU A 363 20.67 1.81 -3.51
C GLU A 363 19.69 1.70 -4.70
N ARG A 364 19.61 0.54 -5.35
CA ARG A 364 18.71 0.30 -6.50
C ARG A 364 17.23 0.38 -6.13
N VAL A 365 16.84 -0.10 -4.93
CA VAL A 365 15.45 0.03 -4.45
C VAL A 365 15.11 1.50 -4.26
N GLY A 366 16.01 2.29 -3.66
CA GLY A 366 15.85 3.74 -3.53
C GLY A 366 15.64 4.44 -4.86
N ASP A 367 16.47 4.14 -5.86
CA ASP A 367 16.39 4.75 -7.20
C ASP A 367 15.15 4.34 -7.98
N THR A 368 14.73 3.07 -7.85
CA THR A 368 13.54 2.55 -8.56
C THR A 368 12.26 3.16 -8.01
N VAL A 369 12.16 3.31 -6.68
CA VAL A 369 11.02 3.95 -6.03
C VAL A 369 11.00 5.44 -6.39
N LYS A 370 12.14 6.13 -6.34
CA LYS A 370 12.23 7.54 -6.72
C LYS A 370 11.82 7.78 -8.18
N LYS A 371 12.28 6.95 -9.14
CA LYS A 371 11.86 7.04 -10.54
C LYS A 371 10.37 6.77 -10.73
N LYS A 372 9.80 5.76 -10.06
CA LYS A 372 8.35 5.48 -10.10
C LYS A 372 7.54 6.65 -9.53
N GLN A 373 8.06 7.31 -8.49
CA GLN A 373 7.44 8.49 -7.88
C GLN A 373 7.51 9.72 -8.79
N GLU A 374 8.67 10.04 -9.36
CA GLU A 374 8.85 11.14 -10.31
C GLU A 374 7.91 10.99 -11.52
N ARG A 375 7.81 9.77 -12.06
CA ARG A 375 6.91 9.46 -13.19
C ARG A 375 5.42 9.62 -12.84
N LEU A 376 5.01 9.23 -11.63
CA LEU A 376 3.63 9.40 -11.15
C LEU A 376 3.28 10.89 -11.00
N VAL A 377 4.20 11.69 -10.45
CA VAL A 377 4.04 13.14 -10.33
C VAL A 377 4.00 13.80 -11.71
N GLU A 378 4.84 13.38 -12.66
CA GLU A 378 4.81 13.88 -14.03
C GLU A 378 3.52 13.52 -14.77
N MET A 379 3.00 12.30 -14.61
CA MET A 379 1.71 11.90 -15.19
C MET A 379 0.55 12.74 -14.64
N ILE A 380 0.53 13.00 -13.32
CA ILE A 380 -0.50 13.84 -12.69
C ILE A 380 -0.40 15.29 -13.19
N LYS A 381 0.81 15.84 -13.29
CA LYS A 381 1.05 17.17 -13.84
C LYS A 381 0.68 17.26 -15.33
N GLY A 382 1.02 16.25 -16.12
CA GLY A 382 0.70 16.15 -17.55
C GLY A 382 -0.81 16.09 -17.82
N LEU A 383 -1.60 15.55 -16.89
CA LEU A 383 -3.07 15.54 -16.97
C LEU A 383 -3.71 16.89 -16.58
N GLN A 384 -3.07 17.69 -15.72
CA GLN A 384 -3.60 18.98 -15.23
C GLN A 384 -3.28 20.17 -16.12
N VAL A 385 -2.06 20.25 -16.68
CA VAL A 385 -1.52 21.48 -17.27
C VAL A 385 -2.07 21.83 -18.67
N PRO A 386 -2.17 20.91 -19.65
CA PRO A 386 -2.50 21.30 -21.03
C PRO A 386 -3.99 21.64 -21.24
N VAL A 387 -4.90 21.07 -20.44
CA VAL A 387 -6.34 21.33 -20.57
C VAL A 387 -6.72 22.65 -19.90
N ALA A 388 -6.21 22.90 -18.69
CA ALA A 388 -6.48 24.14 -17.96
C ALA A 388 -5.91 25.36 -18.67
N GLU A 389 -4.66 25.30 -19.17
CA GLU A 389 -4.05 26.41 -19.92
C GLU A 389 -4.73 26.65 -21.29
N ALA A 390 -5.18 25.59 -21.97
CA ALA A 390 -5.91 25.73 -23.23
C ALA A 390 -7.31 26.31 -23.02
N GLU A 391 -8.01 25.87 -21.97
CA GLU A 391 -9.31 26.42 -21.59
C GLU A 391 -9.18 27.88 -21.13
N GLU A 392 -8.16 28.22 -20.34
CA GLU A 392 -7.88 29.59 -19.90
C GLU A 392 -7.58 30.52 -21.08
N LYS A 393 -6.72 30.11 -22.04
CA LYS A 393 -6.45 30.88 -23.26
C LYS A 393 -7.69 31.03 -24.14
N ALA A 394 -8.50 29.99 -24.27
CA ALA A 394 -9.76 30.07 -25.01
C ALA A 394 -10.75 31.04 -24.35
N LEU A 395 -10.82 31.05 -23.01
CA LEU A 395 -11.64 31.99 -22.24
C LEU A 395 -11.10 33.42 -22.33
N GLU A 396 -9.79 33.61 -22.36
CA GLU A 396 -9.17 34.93 -22.54
C GLU A 396 -9.49 35.51 -23.93
N VAL A 397 -9.42 34.67 -24.98
CA VAL A 397 -9.84 35.05 -26.34
C VAL A 397 -11.35 35.35 -26.39
N LEU A 398 -12.19 34.58 -25.68
CA LEU A 398 -13.63 34.85 -25.59
C LEU A 398 -13.93 36.17 -24.85
N LYS A 399 -13.21 36.48 -23.77
CA LYS A 399 -13.31 37.77 -23.06
C LYS A 399 -12.89 38.93 -23.95
N GLN A 400 -11.79 38.79 -24.71
CA GLN A 400 -11.37 39.81 -25.68
C GLN A 400 -12.39 39.99 -26.82
N ALA A 401 -13.13 38.93 -27.17
CA ALA A 401 -14.20 38.97 -28.16
C ALA A 401 -15.51 39.61 -27.65
N GLU A 402 -15.68 39.89 -26.35
CA GLU A 402 -16.87 40.56 -25.79
C GLU A 402 -17.13 41.93 -26.43
N ALA A 403 -16.10 42.58 -26.97
CA ALA A 403 -16.24 43.83 -27.72
C ALA A 403 -17.01 43.68 -29.05
N LYS A 404 -17.21 42.45 -29.55
CA LYS A 404 -17.94 42.13 -30.79
C LYS A 404 -18.80 40.87 -30.61
N PRO A 405 -20.09 41.02 -30.27
CA PRO A 405 -21.06 39.94 -30.04
C PRO A 405 -21.01 38.78 -31.04
N GLU A 406 -20.96 39.10 -32.33
CA GLU A 406 -20.99 38.12 -33.42
C GLU A 406 -19.70 37.30 -33.53
N ALA A 407 -18.56 37.89 -33.16
CA ALA A 407 -17.28 37.19 -33.16
C ALA A 407 -17.20 36.20 -31.98
N ALA A 408 -17.80 36.55 -30.84
CA ALA A 408 -17.89 35.66 -29.69
C ALA A 408 -18.71 34.42 -30.01
N GLU A 409 -19.86 34.54 -30.68
CA GLU A 409 -20.73 33.39 -31.03
C GLU A 409 -20.02 32.36 -31.93
N LEU A 410 -19.19 32.79 -32.88
CA LEU A 410 -18.39 31.88 -33.72
C LEU A 410 -17.31 31.15 -32.91
N LEU A 411 -16.70 31.83 -31.94
CA LEU A 411 -15.75 31.21 -31.03
C LEU A 411 -16.45 30.21 -30.10
N PHE A 412 -17.66 30.52 -29.59
CA PHE A 412 -18.46 29.56 -28.82
C PHE A 412 -18.72 28.27 -29.60
N ALA A 413 -18.97 28.37 -30.92
CA ALA A 413 -19.18 27.20 -31.78
C ALA A 413 -17.91 26.34 -31.94
N GLU A 414 -16.76 26.95 -32.24
CA GLU A 414 -15.50 26.22 -32.39
C GLU A 414 -15.02 25.62 -31.06
N VAL A 415 -15.15 26.37 -29.95
CA VAL A 415 -14.78 25.89 -28.61
C VAL A 415 -15.73 24.77 -28.17
N LYS A 416 -17.02 24.83 -28.47
CA LYS A 416 -17.96 23.71 -28.20
C LYS A 416 -17.66 22.48 -29.04
N LYS A 417 -17.21 22.65 -30.29
CA LYS A 417 -16.80 21.54 -31.15
C LYS A 417 -15.55 20.83 -30.59
N ALA A 418 -14.61 21.59 -30.06
CA ALA A 418 -13.41 21.06 -29.40
C ALA A 418 -13.71 20.48 -28.00
N TRP A 419 -14.60 21.13 -27.24
CA TRP A 419 -14.92 20.80 -25.85
C TRP A 419 -16.44 20.90 -25.57
N PRO A 420 -17.23 19.89 -25.95
CA PRO A 420 -18.70 19.95 -25.89
C PRO A 420 -19.26 20.02 -24.46
N THR A 421 -18.46 19.68 -23.45
CA THR A 421 -18.86 19.64 -22.03
C THR A 421 -18.16 20.71 -21.17
N SER A 422 -17.54 21.74 -21.76
CA SER A 422 -16.82 22.77 -20.99
C SER A 422 -17.78 23.60 -20.12
N GLN A 423 -17.59 23.54 -18.80
CA GLN A 423 -18.33 24.37 -17.86
C GLN A 423 -17.93 25.85 -17.95
N ALA A 424 -16.68 26.14 -18.29
CA ALA A 424 -16.24 27.53 -18.44
C ALA A 424 -16.90 28.18 -19.66
N LEU A 425 -17.02 27.43 -20.76
CA LEU A 425 -17.80 27.84 -21.93
C LEU A 425 -19.27 28.08 -21.55
N SER A 426 -19.88 27.14 -20.83
CA SER A 426 -21.25 27.24 -20.34
C SER A 426 -21.47 28.49 -19.47
N ARG A 427 -20.51 28.80 -18.59
CA ARG A 427 -20.56 29.98 -17.72
C ARG A 427 -20.43 31.29 -18.52
N ALA A 428 -19.49 31.37 -19.44
CA ALA A 428 -19.32 32.54 -20.29
C ALA A 428 -20.56 32.77 -21.19
N ALA A 429 -21.12 31.69 -21.74
CA ALA A 429 -22.36 31.75 -22.52
C ALA A 429 -23.54 32.23 -21.66
N LEU A 430 -23.66 31.74 -20.42
CA LEU A 430 -24.67 32.20 -19.46
C LEU A 430 -24.52 33.67 -19.09
N ASP A 431 -23.29 34.14 -18.83
CA ASP A 431 -23.04 35.53 -18.45
C ASP A 431 -23.41 36.48 -19.62
N GLN A 432 -23.11 36.10 -20.86
CA GLN A 432 -23.55 36.85 -22.05
C GLN A 432 -25.06 36.75 -22.29
N ALA A 433 -25.68 35.60 -22.03
CA ALA A 433 -27.13 35.41 -22.15
C ALA A 433 -27.88 36.29 -21.15
N VAL A 434 -27.43 36.37 -19.90
CA VAL A 434 -28.00 37.25 -18.88
C VAL A 434 -27.85 38.72 -19.29
N THR A 435 -26.67 39.12 -19.77
CA THR A 435 -26.45 40.50 -20.24
C THR A 435 -27.38 40.86 -21.40
N ALA A 436 -27.56 39.96 -22.37
CA ALA A 436 -28.49 40.18 -23.48
C ALA A 436 -29.95 40.21 -23.02
N LEU A 437 -30.31 39.37 -22.04
CA LEU A 437 -31.64 39.29 -21.46
C LEU A 437 -32.02 40.58 -20.73
N ASP A 438 -31.10 41.16 -19.95
CA ASP A 438 -31.31 42.41 -19.22
C ASP A 438 -31.47 43.62 -20.17
N ALA A 439 -30.90 43.54 -21.38
CA ALA A 439 -31.03 44.59 -22.40
C ALA A 439 -32.38 44.57 -23.15
N ILE A 440 -33.09 43.43 -23.18
CA ILE A 440 -34.36 43.29 -23.91
C ILE A 440 -35.44 44.28 -23.42
N PRO A 441 -35.74 44.39 -22.10
CA PRO A 441 -36.73 45.34 -21.61
C PRO A 441 -36.39 46.79 -21.94
N LEU A 442 -35.10 47.15 -21.93
CA LEU A 442 -34.64 48.49 -22.27
C LEU A 442 -34.86 48.81 -23.75
N ALA A 443 -34.58 47.87 -24.65
CA ALA A 443 -34.85 48.01 -26.07
C ALA A 443 -36.35 48.14 -26.36
N LEU A 444 -37.18 47.33 -25.70
CA LEU A 444 -38.64 47.41 -25.81
C LEU A 444 -39.19 48.74 -25.30
N ALA A 445 -38.71 49.23 -24.15
CA ALA A 445 -39.12 50.53 -23.60
C ALA A 445 -38.71 51.70 -24.51
N ALA A 446 -37.59 51.57 -25.23
CA ALA A 446 -37.13 52.54 -26.22
C ALA A 446 -37.84 52.44 -27.59
N GLY A 447 -38.81 51.54 -27.75
CA GLY A 447 -39.51 51.29 -29.02
C GLY A 447 -38.63 50.63 -30.09
N LYS A 448 -37.47 50.08 -29.70
CA LYS A 448 -36.52 49.44 -30.60
C LYS A 448 -36.85 47.95 -30.76
N ASN A 449 -38.02 47.67 -31.34
CA ASN A 449 -38.56 46.31 -31.44
C ASN A 449 -37.62 45.34 -32.19
N GLY A 450 -36.94 45.79 -33.25
CA GLY A 450 -35.98 44.96 -34.00
C GLY A 450 -34.76 44.56 -33.16
N GLU A 451 -34.23 45.48 -32.34
CA GLU A 451 -33.10 45.20 -31.43
C GLU A 451 -33.50 44.19 -30.34
N ALA A 452 -34.71 44.34 -29.78
CA ALA A 452 -35.24 43.41 -28.79
C ALA A 452 -35.39 41.98 -29.34
N VAL A 453 -35.86 41.84 -30.59
CA VAL A 453 -35.97 40.54 -31.28
C VAL A 453 -34.59 39.90 -31.49
N GLN A 454 -33.60 40.68 -31.95
CA GLN A 454 -32.22 40.20 -32.15
C GLN A 454 -31.57 39.74 -30.84
N LEU A 455 -31.75 40.50 -29.75
CA LEU A 455 -31.26 40.12 -28.43
C LEU A 455 -31.92 38.83 -27.93
N HIS A 456 -33.23 38.66 -28.15
CA HIS A 456 -33.94 37.44 -27.79
C HIS A 456 -33.43 36.20 -28.56
N GLU A 457 -33.20 36.32 -29.87
CA GLU A 457 -32.61 35.24 -30.68
C GLU A 457 -31.18 34.92 -30.24
N ARG A 458 -30.41 35.94 -29.86
CA ARG A 458 -29.06 35.75 -29.32
C ARG A 458 -29.06 34.99 -28.00
N VAL A 459 -29.97 35.30 -27.07
CA VAL A 459 -30.14 34.54 -25.82
C VAL A 459 -30.42 33.06 -26.15
N GLN A 460 -31.32 32.79 -27.10
CA GLN A 460 -31.62 31.42 -27.52
C GLN A 460 -30.39 30.67 -28.07
N ARG A 461 -29.57 31.32 -28.91
CA ARG A 461 -28.33 30.74 -29.43
C ARG A 461 -27.32 30.47 -28.31
N LEU A 462 -27.14 31.42 -27.39
CA LEU A 462 -26.22 31.28 -26.25
C LEU A 462 -26.63 30.15 -25.31
N MET A 463 -27.94 29.99 -25.05
CA MET A 463 -28.47 28.91 -24.21
C MET A 463 -28.22 27.51 -24.79
N ALA A 464 -28.02 27.38 -26.11
CA ALA A 464 -27.62 26.11 -26.73
C ALA A 464 -26.19 25.68 -26.35
N TYR A 465 -25.34 26.58 -25.86
CA TYR A 465 -23.97 26.29 -25.39
C TYR A 465 -23.90 25.99 -23.88
N VAL A 466 -25.02 26.10 -23.16
CA VAL A 466 -25.10 25.91 -21.72
C VAL A 466 -25.40 24.45 -21.38
N VAL A 467 -24.63 23.87 -20.46
CA VAL A 467 -24.85 22.50 -19.94
C VAL A 467 -26.25 22.41 -19.30
N GLN A 468 -26.95 21.29 -19.51
CA GLN A 468 -28.37 21.14 -19.18
C GLN A 468 -28.73 21.31 -17.70
N ASP A 469 -27.82 21.00 -16.76
CA ASP A 469 -28.17 20.89 -15.34
C ASP A 469 -27.72 22.08 -14.46
N SER A 470 -27.64 23.30 -15.01
CA SER A 470 -27.23 24.47 -14.22
C SER A 470 -28.42 25.21 -13.59
N PRO A 471 -28.48 25.43 -12.26
CA PRO A 471 -29.53 26.25 -11.64
C PRO A 471 -29.60 27.69 -12.19
N ARG A 472 -28.46 28.22 -12.67
CA ARG A 472 -28.42 29.53 -13.35
C ARG A 472 -29.12 29.46 -14.71
N ARG A 473 -29.01 28.34 -15.44
CA ARG A 473 -29.72 28.10 -16.69
C ARG A 473 -31.22 28.15 -16.48
N ASP A 474 -31.76 27.41 -15.50
CA ASP A 474 -33.21 27.38 -15.22
C ASP A 474 -33.75 28.78 -14.93
N LYS A 475 -33.00 29.56 -14.15
CA LYS A 475 -33.37 30.95 -13.84
C LYS A 475 -33.35 31.83 -15.09
N THR A 476 -32.31 31.73 -15.92
CA THR A 476 -32.19 32.48 -17.18
C THR A 476 -33.27 32.05 -18.18
N GLU A 477 -33.56 30.75 -18.28
CA GLU A 477 -34.58 30.18 -19.16
C GLU A 477 -35.97 30.62 -18.76
N LYS A 478 -36.29 30.61 -17.47
CA LYS A 478 -37.57 31.14 -16.95
C LYS A 478 -37.74 32.64 -17.22
N ALA A 479 -36.66 33.42 -17.06
CA ALA A 479 -36.70 34.85 -17.34
C ALA A 479 -36.81 35.14 -18.85
N TRP A 480 -36.15 34.34 -19.69
CA TRP A 480 -36.26 34.37 -21.14
C TRP A 480 -37.68 34.02 -21.63
N GLU A 481 -38.26 32.93 -21.14
CA GLU A 481 -39.64 32.53 -21.44
C GLU A 481 -40.67 33.59 -21.01
N GLY A 482 -40.42 34.29 -19.89
CA GLY A 482 -41.26 35.40 -19.44
C GLY A 482 -41.32 36.59 -20.39
N LEU A 483 -40.28 36.81 -21.21
CA LEU A 483 -40.23 37.89 -22.20
C LEU A 483 -40.84 37.51 -23.55
N ARG A 484 -41.11 36.21 -23.78
CA ARG A 484 -41.61 35.69 -25.06
C ARG A 484 -42.89 36.38 -25.57
N PRO A 485 -43.92 36.66 -24.73
CA PRO A 485 -45.13 37.35 -25.18
C PRO A 485 -44.86 38.80 -25.62
N ALA A 486 -43.97 39.51 -24.91
CA ALA A 486 -43.61 40.88 -25.24
C ALA A 486 -42.81 40.95 -26.56
N ILE A 487 -41.92 39.98 -26.78
CA ILE A 487 -41.17 39.84 -28.04
C ILE A 487 -42.08 39.45 -29.21
N ALA A 488 -43.06 38.56 -29.00
CA ALA A 488 -44.02 38.21 -30.03
C ALA A 488 -44.79 39.44 -30.52
N LYS A 489 -45.28 40.27 -29.59
CA LYS A 489 -45.93 41.54 -29.91
C LYS A 489 -44.97 42.51 -30.61
N ALA A 490 -43.73 42.66 -30.12
CA ALA A 490 -42.73 43.50 -30.76
C ALA A 490 -42.41 43.07 -32.20
N LYS A 491 -42.45 41.76 -32.49
CA LYS A 491 -42.26 41.19 -33.83
C LYS A 491 -43.44 41.50 -34.77
N GLU A 492 -44.67 41.56 -34.25
CA GLU A 492 -45.86 41.98 -35.00
C GLU A 492 -45.85 43.49 -35.29
N ASP A 493 -45.43 44.28 -34.30
CA ASP A 493 -45.35 45.74 -34.38
C ASP A 493 -44.14 46.24 -35.18
N ALA A 494 -43.15 45.38 -35.44
CA ALA A 494 -41.98 45.74 -36.24
C ALA A 494 -42.39 45.99 -37.70
N PRO A 495 -41.94 47.08 -38.34
CA PRO A 495 -42.22 47.34 -39.74
C PRO A 495 -41.81 46.13 -40.58
N LYS A 496 -42.69 45.63 -41.46
CA LYS A 496 -42.46 44.43 -42.29
C LYS A 496 -41.24 44.49 -43.23
N GLY A 497 -40.46 45.58 -43.22
CA GLY A 497 -39.15 45.71 -43.88
C GLY A 497 -37.97 46.02 -42.94
N SER A 498 -38.19 46.20 -41.64
CA SER A 498 -37.13 46.48 -40.65
C SER A 498 -36.45 45.21 -40.13
N LEU A 499 -37.05 44.04 -40.37
CA LEU A 499 -36.55 42.73 -39.95
C LEU A 499 -35.87 41.97 -41.09
N THR A 500 -35.57 42.62 -42.22
CA THR A 500 -34.76 42.01 -43.28
C THR A 500 -33.36 41.72 -42.74
N SER A 501 -33.21 40.48 -42.26
CA SER A 501 -31.97 39.72 -42.10
C SER A 501 -30.69 40.53 -42.26
N ALA A 502 -30.18 41.07 -41.16
CA ALA A 502 -28.76 41.42 -41.06
C ALA A 502 -27.83 40.17 -41.12
N GLY A 503 -28.36 38.97 -41.40
CA GLY A 503 -27.54 37.77 -41.47
C GLY A 503 -28.25 36.57 -42.10
N THR A 504 -28.54 36.62 -43.40
CA THR A 504 -28.51 35.46 -44.32
C THR A 504 -28.83 35.87 -45.78
N THR A 505 -28.27 36.96 -46.27
CA THR A 505 -28.02 37.02 -47.71
C THR A 505 -26.85 36.08 -47.99
N SER A 506 -27.14 34.96 -48.63
CA SER A 506 -26.25 34.31 -49.59
C SER A 506 -25.97 35.31 -50.72
N GLY A 507 -25.20 36.34 -50.37
CA GLY A 507 -24.66 37.31 -51.30
C GLY A 507 -23.31 36.79 -51.73
N THR A 508 -23.09 36.72 -53.04
CA THR A 508 -21.76 36.73 -53.66
C THR A 508 -20.81 37.58 -52.82
N ALA A 509 -19.69 36.96 -52.42
CA ALA A 509 -18.62 37.49 -51.59
C ALA A 509 -18.41 39.01 -51.74
N GLY A 510 -19.15 39.79 -50.94
CA GLY A 510 -18.83 41.17 -50.66
C GLY A 510 -17.75 41.15 -49.60
N GLU A 511 -16.59 41.72 -49.93
CA GLU A 511 -15.37 41.73 -49.14
C GLU A 511 -15.66 41.95 -47.64
N ILE A 512 -15.34 40.94 -46.83
CA ILE A 512 -15.12 41.13 -45.39
C ILE A 512 -14.05 42.24 -45.30
N PRO A 513 -14.23 43.30 -44.48
CA PRO A 513 -13.20 44.32 -44.34
C PRO A 513 -11.87 43.63 -44.06
N ALA A 514 -10.82 43.94 -44.83
CA ALA A 514 -9.55 43.19 -44.81
C ALA A 514 -9.00 42.97 -43.38
N ALA A 515 -9.26 43.90 -42.46
CA ALA A 515 -8.91 43.81 -41.04
C ALA A 515 -9.65 42.69 -40.27
N GLY A 516 -10.89 42.37 -40.62
CA GLY A 516 -11.66 41.26 -40.04
C GLY A 516 -11.25 39.89 -40.58
N GLN A 517 -10.87 39.83 -41.85
CA GLN A 517 -10.36 38.61 -42.48
C GLN A 517 -8.97 38.26 -41.97
N ALA A 518 -8.07 39.25 -41.84
CA ALA A 518 -6.74 39.07 -41.25
C ALA A 518 -6.80 38.55 -39.80
N ARG A 519 -7.73 39.07 -38.98
CA ARG A 519 -7.90 38.59 -37.59
C ARG A 519 -8.50 37.19 -37.51
N ARG A 520 -9.40 36.83 -38.44
CA ARG A 520 -9.92 35.46 -38.56
C ARG A 520 -8.81 34.49 -38.93
N GLU A 521 -8.02 34.83 -39.95
CA GLU A 521 -6.87 34.03 -40.39
C GLU A 521 -5.82 33.87 -39.28
N GLU A 522 -5.58 34.92 -38.49
CA GLU A 522 -4.67 34.84 -37.34
C GLU A 522 -5.22 33.94 -36.22
N ALA A 523 -6.52 34.02 -35.91
CA ALA A 523 -7.16 33.18 -34.90
C ALA A 523 -7.23 31.71 -35.30
N THR A 524 -7.60 31.41 -36.56
CA THR A 524 -7.56 30.04 -37.10
C THR A 524 -6.13 29.52 -37.15
N LYS A 525 -5.15 30.34 -37.54
CA LYS A 525 -3.74 29.96 -37.51
C LYS A 525 -3.24 29.65 -36.09
N LYS A 526 -3.66 30.42 -35.08
CA LYS A 526 -3.33 30.15 -33.66
C LYS A 526 -4.00 28.87 -33.16
N LEU A 527 -5.24 28.60 -33.56
CA LEU A 527 -5.95 27.36 -33.24
C LEU A 527 -5.28 26.14 -33.90
N ASP A 528 -4.94 26.24 -35.19
CA ASP A 528 -4.24 25.20 -35.94
C ASP A 528 -2.83 24.95 -35.38
N GLN A 529 -2.14 26.01 -34.93
CA GLN A 529 -0.85 25.89 -34.22
C GLN A 529 -1.00 25.19 -32.87
N ALA A 530 -2.05 25.50 -32.09
CA ALA A 530 -2.32 24.83 -30.83
C ALA A 530 -2.69 23.34 -31.06
N HIS A 531 -3.48 23.06 -32.09
CA HIS A 531 -3.84 21.69 -32.46
C HIS A 531 -2.62 20.89 -32.97
N ALA A 532 -1.77 21.50 -33.79
CA ALA A 532 -0.52 20.90 -34.25
C ALA A 532 0.48 20.68 -33.10
N ALA A 533 0.53 21.59 -32.13
CA ALA A 533 1.34 21.42 -30.92
C ALA A 533 0.83 20.26 -30.05
N LEU A 534 -0.48 20.12 -29.89
CA LEU A 534 -1.10 19.00 -29.16
C LEU A 534 -0.83 17.66 -29.86
N MET A 535 -0.97 17.61 -31.18
CA MET A 535 -0.70 16.41 -31.97
C MET A 535 0.78 16.03 -31.95
N SER A 536 1.70 17.00 -32.04
CA SER A 536 3.14 16.74 -31.94
C SER A 536 3.58 16.29 -30.54
N PHE A 537 2.92 16.79 -29.49
CA PHE A 537 3.09 16.30 -28.12
C PHE A 537 2.69 14.83 -27.98
N HIS A 538 1.49 14.45 -28.42
CA HIS A 538 1.03 13.06 -28.38
C HIS A 538 1.88 12.12 -29.25
N LEU A 539 2.40 12.62 -30.38
CA LEU A 539 3.34 11.89 -31.25
C LEU A 539 4.68 11.63 -30.55
N LYS A 540 5.20 12.63 -29.85
CA LYS A 540 6.44 12.51 -29.08
C LYS A 540 6.28 11.48 -27.96
N GLU A 541 5.19 11.55 -27.22
CA GLU A 541 4.87 10.64 -26.11
C GLU A 541 4.68 9.19 -26.60
N ALA A 542 3.98 8.99 -27.73
CA ALA A 542 3.81 7.68 -28.35
C ALA A 542 5.13 7.09 -28.87
N TYR A 543 6.01 7.93 -29.43
CA TYR A 543 7.32 7.51 -29.91
C TYR A 543 8.28 7.17 -28.77
N GLU A 544 8.28 7.95 -27.68
CA GLU A 544 9.05 7.67 -26.46
C GLU A 544 8.59 6.35 -25.81
N THR A 545 7.27 6.13 -25.73
CA THR A 545 6.68 4.86 -25.24
C THR A 545 7.09 3.67 -26.10
N TYR A 546 7.13 3.83 -27.42
CA TYR A 546 7.61 2.80 -28.35
C TYR A 546 9.11 2.49 -28.16
N GLN A 547 9.96 3.52 -27.99
CA GLN A 547 11.39 3.34 -27.74
C GLN A 547 11.65 2.64 -26.40
N GLU A 548 10.86 2.95 -25.36
CA GLU A 548 10.91 2.27 -24.06
C GLU A 548 10.50 0.80 -24.16
N ALA A 549 9.41 0.50 -24.88
CA ALA A 549 8.98 -0.88 -25.11
C ALA A 549 10.04 -1.69 -25.87
N ARG A 550 10.74 -1.07 -26.82
CA ARG A 550 11.84 -1.69 -27.57
C ARG A 550 13.08 -1.94 -26.72
N ALA A 551 13.38 -1.04 -25.77
CA ALA A 551 14.47 -1.24 -24.82
C ALA A 551 14.17 -2.39 -23.85
N MET A 552 12.90 -2.57 -23.45
CA MET A 552 12.47 -3.64 -22.53
C MET A 552 12.33 -5.00 -23.23
N TRP A 553 11.91 -5.03 -24.49
CA TRP A 553 11.69 -6.27 -25.25
C TRP A 553 12.34 -6.23 -26.64
N PRO A 554 13.69 -6.25 -26.73
CA PRO A 554 14.41 -6.03 -27.98
C PRO A 554 14.19 -7.12 -29.04
N GLN A 555 13.69 -8.31 -28.64
CA GLN A 555 13.43 -9.44 -29.53
C GLN A 555 11.96 -9.59 -29.95
N ASN A 556 11.06 -8.70 -29.53
CA ASN A 556 9.63 -8.83 -29.86
C ASN A 556 9.38 -8.39 -31.32
N PRO A 557 9.02 -9.31 -32.24
CA PRO A 557 8.84 -8.99 -33.66
C PRO A 557 7.64 -8.05 -33.90
N GLY A 558 6.70 -7.97 -32.95
CA GLY A 558 5.62 -7.00 -32.99
C GLY A 558 6.13 -5.56 -32.95
N LEU A 559 7.21 -5.28 -32.21
CA LEU A 559 7.77 -3.92 -32.13
C LEU A 559 8.45 -3.49 -33.44
N ASP A 560 8.99 -4.41 -34.23
CA ASP A 560 9.52 -4.09 -35.55
C ASP A 560 8.40 -3.77 -36.56
N TRP A 561 7.21 -4.37 -36.41
CA TRP A 561 6.02 -3.96 -37.15
C TRP A 561 5.60 -2.53 -36.78
N TRP A 562 5.59 -2.18 -35.48
CA TRP A 562 5.35 -0.81 -35.00
C TRP A 562 6.38 0.19 -35.53
N ARG A 563 7.66 -0.20 -35.58
CA ARG A 563 8.73 0.59 -36.21
C ARG A 563 8.39 0.93 -37.65
N ASN A 564 8.07 -0.09 -38.44
CA ASN A 564 7.74 0.07 -39.86
C ASN A 564 6.44 0.85 -40.04
N LEU A 565 5.49 0.75 -39.11
CA LEU A 565 4.28 1.56 -39.09
C LEU A 565 4.61 3.05 -38.88
N PHE A 566 5.48 3.39 -37.93
CA PHE A 566 5.94 4.78 -37.72
C PHE A 566 6.77 5.31 -38.91
N TYR A 567 7.49 4.45 -39.65
CA TYR A 567 8.27 4.85 -40.82
C TYR A 567 7.48 4.92 -42.14
N VAL A 568 6.48 4.05 -42.34
CA VAL A 568 5.71 3.93 -43.59
C VAL A 568 4.44 4.79 -43.54
N ALA A 569 3.85 4.99 -42.36
CA ALA A 569 2.71 5.86 -42.20
C ALA A 569 3.15 7.31 -41.98
N GLY A 570 3.27 8.07 -43.06
CA GLY A 570 2.88 9.49 -42.96
C GLY A 570 1.47 9.62 -42.35
N GLY A 571 1.16 10.78 -41.77
CA GLY A 571 0.07 11.08 -40.80
C GLY A 571 -1.27 10.30 -40.84
N ALA A 572 -1.68 9.73 -41.96
CA ALA A 572 -2.90 8.94 -42.10
C ALA A 572 -2.83 7.51 -41.52
N GLY A 573 -1.68 6.82 -41.56
CA GLY A 573 -1.59 5.45 -41.01
C GLY A 573 -1.52 5.39 -39.47
N LEU A 574 -1.29 6.53 -38.82
CA LEU A 574 -1.20 6.66 -37.35
C LEU A 574 -2.57 6.59 -36.65
N ILE A 575 -3.64 7.03 -37.31
CA ILE A 575 -5.01 6.88 -36.79
C ILE A 575 -5.40 5.40 -36.79
N VAL A 576 -5.02 4.66 -37.84
CA VAL A 576 -5.25 3.21 -37.94
C VAL A 576 -4.40 2.45 -36.92
N ALA A 577 -3.14 2.85 -36.72
CA ALA A 577 -2.26 2.31 -35.68
C ALA A 577 -2.86 2.43 -34.27
N PHE A 578 -3.38 3.61 -33.94
CA PHE A 578 -4.00 3.90 -32.65
C PHE A 578 -5.29 3.09 -32.43
N LEU A 579 -6.13 2.98 -33.48
CA LEU A 579 -7.37 2.20 -33.42
C LEU A 579 -7.11 0.69 -33.32
N VAL A 580 -6.11 0.17 -34.05
CA VAL A 580 -5.71 -1.25 -33.99
C VAL A 580 -5.08 -1.59 -32.64
N TRP A 581 -4.26 -0.70 -32.07
CA TRP A 581 -3.71 -0.87 -30.72
C TRP A 581 -4.79 -0.85 -29.64
N ARG A 582 -5.74 0.07 -29.73
CA ARG A 582 -6.92 0.13 -28.85
C ARG A 582 -7.73 -1.17 -28.92
N GLU A 583 -7.90 -1.74 -30.11
CA GLU A 583 -8.67 -2.98 -30.30
C GLU A 583 -7.93 -4.24 -29.84
N ILE A 584 -6.62 -4.34 -30.08
CA ILE A 584 -5.79 -5.45 -29.57
C ILE A 584 -5.71 -5.40 -28.06
N ARG A 585 -5.55 -4.22 -27.46
CA ARG A 585 -5.52 -4.01 -26.02
C ARG A 585 -6.83 -4.43 -25.34
N ASN A 586 -7.98 -4.14 -25.94
CA ASN A 586 -9.29 -4.56 -25.44
C ASN A 586 -9.56 -6.07 -25.54
N ARG A 587 -8.77 -6.82 -26.32
CA ARG A 587 -8.90 -8.28 -26.46
C ARG A 587 -7.92 -9.07 -25.58
N TRP A 588 -6.90 -8.41 -25.04
CA TRP A 588 -5.85 -9.02 -24.23
C TRP A 588 -5.90 -8.63 -22.75
N MET A 589 -6.77 -7.69 -22.38
CA MET A 589 -7.26 -7.47 -21.00
C MET A 589 -8.70 -7.94 -20.91
#